data_AF-A0A7W1QRG1-F1
#
_entry.id   AF-A0A7W1QRG1-F1
#
_cell.length_a   1.000
_cell.length_b   1.000
_cell.length_c   1.000
_cell.angle_alpha   90.00
_cell.angle_beta   90.00
_cell.angle_gamma   90.00
#
_symmetry.space_group_name_H-M   'P 1'
#
loop_
_entity.id
_entity.type
_entity.pdbx_description
1 polymer ?
#
loop_
_entity_poly.entity_id
_entity_poly.type
_entity_poly.pdbx_seq_one_letter_code
_entity_poly.pdbx_strand_id
1 'polypeptide(L)'
;LVASSSLLLLTVGGVVEREKGRAFALCDGGAMSLSPLLLSEHHAVLVANKNGNGPKKRYDIVGNLPTPLDVVSLGRELLALSVGDIIAVMDVGAYFTSLGNNFAGPRPAIVMIENGSTNIIRRRETCEDLVFRDAGFTAMLEWSR
;
A
#
# COMPACT_ATOMS: atom_id res chain seq x y z
N LEU A 1 -10.82 -14.08 -13.10
CA LEU A 1 -9.98 -15.23 -12.71
C LEU A 1 -9.07 -14.87 -11.54
N VAL A 2 -8.19 -13.87 -11.66
CA VAL A 2 -7.23 -13.53 -10.59
C VAL A 2 -7.55 -12.26 -9.78
N ALA A 3 -8.57 -11.48 -10.14
CA ALA A 3 -8.87 -10.22 -9.44
C ALA A 3 -9.11 -10.42 -7.93
N SER A 4 -10.02 -11.31 -7.57
CA SER A 4 -10.42 -11.59 -6.19
C SER A 4 -9.47 -12.53 -5.42
N SER A 5 -8.38 -13.01 -6.04
CA SER A 5 -7.46 -13.94 -5.37
C SER A 5 -6.40 -13.24 -4.52
N SER A 6 -6.27 -11.92 -4.65
CA SER A 6 -5.24 -11.15 -3.95
C SER A 6 -5.82 -9.87 -3.36
N LEU A 7 -5.23 -9.46 -2.23
CA LEU A 7 -5.49 -8.20 -1.55
C LEU A 7 -4.17 -7.47 -1.31
N LEU A 8 -4.23 -6.14 -1.22
CA LEU A 8 -3.09 -5.28 -0.91
C LEU A 8 -3.18 -4.88 0.56
N LEU A 9 -2.12 -5.15 1.32
CA LEU A 9 -2.00 -4.74 2.71
C LEU A 9 -1.15 -3.48 2.82
N LEU A 10 -1.65 -2.50 3.58
CA LEU A 10 -1.00 -1.23 3.86
C LEU A 10 -0.95 -0.99 5.36
N THR A 11 0.14 -0.40 5.84
CA THR A 11 0.28 0.00 7.24
C THR A 11 -0.05 1.47 7.40
N VAL A 12 -0.91 1.82 8.35
CA VAL A 12 -1.21 3.20 8.70
C VAL A 12 -0.01 3.79 9.47
N GLY A 13 0.68 4.76 8.85
CA GLY A 13 1.78 5.50 9.45
C GLY A 13 1.33 6.76 10.19
N GLY A 14 0.13 7.28 9.89
CA GLY A 14 -0.38 8.50 10.50
C GLY A 14 -1.88 8.69 10.29
N VAL A 15 -2.52 9.35 11.25
CA VAL A 15 -3.91 9.80 11.14
C VAL A 15 -3.95 11.31 11.37
N VAL A 16 -4.47 12.05 10.40
CA VAL A 16 -4.53 13.52 10.46
C VAL A 16 -5.98 13.96 10.37
N GLU A 17 -6.43 14.65 11.42
CA GLU A 17 -7.78 15.18 11.50
C GLU A 17 -8.04 16.26 10.43
N ARG A 18 -9.26 16.25 9.88
CA ARG A 18 -9.74 17.26 8.94
C ARG A 18 -11.06 17.84 9.43
N GLU A 19 -11.47 18.92 8.78
CA GLU A 19 -12.78 19.52 9.00
C GLU A 19 -13.93 18.53 8.72
N LYS A 20 -15.10 18.84 9.29
CA LYS A 20 -16.36 18.09 9.06
C LYS A 20 -16.26 16.59 9.43
N GLY A 21 -15.45 16.25 10.43
CA GLY A 21 -15.34 14.89 10.97
C GLY A 21 -14.67 13.87 10.04
N ARG A 22 -13.95 14.34 9.02
CA ARG A 22 -13.09 13.50 8.17
C ARG A 22 -11.68 13.43 8.73
N ALA A 23 -10.92 12.42 8.35
CA ALA A 23 -9.49 12.35 8.61
C ALA A 23 -8.74 11.80 7.38
N PHE A 24 -7.44 12.12 7.26
CA PHE A 24 -6.54 11.39 6.39
C PHE A 24 -5.97 10.19 7.15
N ALA A 25 -5.91 9.05 6.47
CA ALA A 25 -5.12 7.89 6.91
C ALA A 25 -3.92 7.77 5.98
N LEU A 26 -2.74 8.16 6.47
CA LEU A 26 -1.48 8.07 5.72
C LEU A 26 -0.96 6.64 5.81
N CYS A 27 -0.77 6.02 4.65
CA CYS A 27 -0.33 4.64 4.52
C CYS A 27 1.09 4.56 3.95
N ASP A 28 1.75 3.43 4.15
CA ASP A 28 3.07 3.11 3.60
C ASP A 28 3.09 2.84 2.08
N GLY A 29 1.97 3.06 1.40
CA GLY A 29 1.86 3.01 -0.05
C GLY A 29 0.57 3.63 -0.58
N GLY A 30 0.58 3.97 -1.86
CA GLY A 30 -0.52 4.64 -2.58
C GLY A 30 -0.38 4.48 -4.09
N ALA A 31 -1.22 5.19 -4.86
CA ALA A 31 -1.24 5.04 -6.31
C ALA A 31 0.12 5.28 -6.99
N MET A 32 0.92 6.19 -6.46
CA MET A 32 2.21 6.56 -7.07
C MET A 32 3.34 5.63 -6.67
N SER A 33 3.24 4.95 -5.53
CA SER A 33 4.23 3.97 -5.07
C SER A 33 3.88 2.52 -5.40
N LEU A 34 2.61 2.22 -5.70
CA LEU A 34 2.15 0.85 -5.90
C LEU A 34 1.60 0.60 -7.30
N SER A 35 0.49 1.23 -7.65
CA SER A 35 -0.15 1.07 -8.96
C SER A 35 -1.10 2.23 -9.25
N PRO A 36 -1.04 2.82 -10.46
CA PRO A 36 -1.94 3.92 -10.82
C PRO A 36 -3.41 3.49 -10.87
N LEU A 37 -3.73 2.20 -10.88
CA LEU A 37 -5.10 1.69 -10.85
C LEU A 37 -5.88 2.13 -9.62
N LEU A 38 -5.20 2.40 -8.50
CA LEU A 38 -5.83 2.95 -7.29
C LEU A 38 -6.55 4.30 -7.54
N LEU A 39 -6.21 5.02 -8.61
CA LEU A 39 -6.88 6.27 -9.00
C LEU A 39 -8.15 6.05 -9.83
N SER A 40 -8.22 4.95 -10.58
CA SER A 40 -9.29 4.69 -11.55
C SER A 40 -10.27 3.59 -11.13
N GLU A 41 -9.89 2.77 -10.16
CA GLU A 41 -10.67 1.61 -9.71
C GLU A 41 -11.23 1.80 -8.31
N HIS A 42 -12.36 1.13 -8.06
CA HIS A 42 -13.03 1.18 -6.77
C HIS A 42 -12.96 -0.18 -6.09
N HIS A 43 -12.18 -0.26 -5.01
CA HIS A 43 -11.99 -1.47 -4.22
C HIS A 43 -12.69 -1.37 -2.86
N ALA A 44 -13.14 -2.51 -2.34
CA ALA A 44 -13.52 -2.60 -0.94
C ALA A 44 -12.28 -2.41 -0.07
N VAL A 45 -12.45 -1.72 1.06
CA VAL A 45 -11.36 -1.43 2.00
C VAL A 45 -11.79 -1.84 3.40
N LEU A 46 -10.95 -2.60 4.09
CA LEU A 46 -11.21 -3.15 5.41
C LEU A 46 -10.03 -2.88 6.36
N VAL A 47 -10.29 -2.87 7.67
CA VAL A 47 -9.24 -2.88 8.69
C VAL A 47 -8.95 -4.34 9.04
N ALA A 48 -7.80 -4.85 8.60
CA ALA A 48 -7.50 -6.28 8.63
C ALA A 48 -7.16 -6.81 10.03
N ASN A 49 -6.70 -5.93 10.93
CA ASN A 49 -6.27 -6.28 12.29
C ASN A 49 -7.30 -5.89 13.37
N LYS A 50 -8.52 -5.54 13.00
CA LYS A 50 -9.60 -5.18 13.95
C LYS A 50 -10.90 -5.89 13.59
N ASN A 51 -11.56 -6.44 14.61
CA ASN A 51 -12.89 -7.04 14.50
C ASN A 51 -13.90 -6.33 15.41
N GLY A 52 -15.16 -6.24 14.97
CA GLY A 52 -16.30 -5.87 15.82
C GLY A 52 -16.98 -4.54 15.48
N ASN A 53 -17.87 -4.12 16.39
CA ASN A 53 -18.69 -2.92 16.31
C ASN A 53 -18.09 -1.80 17.17
N GLY A 54 -17.04 -1.16 16.64
CA GLY A 54 -16.42 0.01 17.26
C GLY A 54 -16.90 1.34 16.64
N PRO A 55 -16.46 2.49 17.20
CA PRO A 55 -16.74 3.79 16.60
C PRO A 55 -16.15 3.84 15.20
N LYS A 56 -16.97 4.30 14.25
CA LYS A 56 -16.56 4.48 12.86
C LYS A 56 -16.25 5.94 12.57
N LYS A 57 -15.37 6.14 11.60
CA LYS A 57 -14.97 7.44 11.11
C LYS A 57 -14.72 7.39 9.62
N ARG A 58 -14.89 8.55 8.97
CA ARG A 58 -14.67 8.70 7.54
C ARG A 58 -13.24 9.11 7.24
N TYR A 59 -12.55 8.32 6.41
CA TYR A 59 -11.16 8.53 6.03
C TYR A 59 -10.99 8.74 4.52
N ASP A 60 -10.11 9.66 4.18
CA ASP A 60 -9.44 9.68 2.89
C ASP A 60 -8.11 8.93 3.09
N ILE A 61 -7.96 7.77 2.46
CA ILE A 61 -6.80 6.89 2.58
C ILE A 61 -5.81 7.27 1.48
N VAL A 62 -4.64 7.71 1.90
CA VAL A 62 -3.60 8.29 1.03
C VAL A 62 -2.27 7.59 1.31
N GLY A 63 -1.38 7.58 0.33
CA GLY A 63 -0.01 7.13 0.53
C GLY A 63 0.84 8.17 1.26
N ASN A 64 2.14 7.89 1.34
CA ASN A 64 3.12 8.68 2.09
C ASN A 64 3.85 9.72 1.23
N LEU A 65 3.53 9.85 -0.06
CA LEU A 65 4.19 10.82 -0.92
C LEU A 65 3.54 12.20 -0.84
N PRO A 66 4.34 13.28 -0.98
CA PRO A 66 3.85 14.65 -0.93
C PRO A 66 3.20 15.07 -2.26
N THR A 67 2.25 14.28 -2.78
CA THR A 67 1.52 14.57 -4.00
C THR A 67 0.04 14.23 -3.85
N PRO A 68 -0.88 15.07 -4.36
CA PRO A 68 -2.32 14.81 -4.28
C PRO A 68 -2.75 13.59 -5.11
N LEU A 69 -1.88 13.06 -5.97
CA LEU A 69 -2.13 11.86 -6.76
C LEU A 69 -1.81 10.56 -6.02
N ASP A 70 -1.21 10.61 -4.83
CA ASP A 70 -0.87 9.40 -4.07
C ASP A 70 -2.05 8.96 -3.19
N VAL A 71 -3.13 8.55 -3.84
CA VAL A 71 -4.39 8.16 -3.20
C VAL A 71 -4.55 6.64 -3.24
N VAL A 72 -5.13 6.07 -2.20
CA VAL A 72 -5.56 4.65 -2.17
C VAL A 72 -7.07 4.58 -2.31
N SER A 73 -7.81 5.36 -1.52
CA SER A 73 -9.27 5.35 -1.54
C SER A 73 -9.85 6.54 -0.78
N LEU A 74 -10.87 7.18 -1.34
CA LEU A 74 -11.45 8.39 -0.74
C LEU A 74 -12.77 8.12 -0.03
N GLY A 75 -12.99 8.84 1.07
CA GLY A 75 -14.26 8.90 1.78
C GLY A 75 -14.76 7.59 2.38
N ARG A 76 -13.87 6.68 2.80
CA ARG A 76 -14.18 5.36 3.37
C ARG A 76 -14.61 5.46 4.83
N GLU A 77 -15.74 4.84 5.16
CA GLU A 77 -16.15 4.70 6.57
C GLU A 77 -15.56 3.42 7.15
N LEU A 78 -14.63 3.57 8.10
CA LEU A 78 -13.89 2.46 8.72
C LEU A 78 -13.98 2.57 10.25
N LEU A 79 -13.66 1.48 10.94
CA LEU A 79 -13.36 1.55 12.38
C LEU A 79 -12.27 2.61 12.62
N ALA A 80 -12.33 3.28 13.77
CA ALA A 80 -11.33 4.27 14.14
C ALA A 80 -9.90 3.70 13.99
N LEU A 81 -9.09 4.38 13.17
CA LEU A 81 -7.74 3.98 12.82
C LEU A 81 -6.73 4.56 13.81
N SER A 82 -5.64 3.85 13.98
CA SER A 82 -4.48 4.22 14.78
C SER A 82 -3.21 3.88 14.00
N VAL A 83 -2.10 4.54 14.34
CA VAL A 83 -0.79 4.20 13.76
C VAL A 83 -0.49 2.73 14.04
N GLY A 84 -0.03 2.02 13.01
CA GLY A 84 0.23 0.58 13.04
C GLY A 84 -0.96 -0.31 12.63
N ASP A 85 -2.15 0.26 12.41
CA ASP A 85 -3.26 -0.51 11.86
C ASP A 85 -2.99 -0.96 10.43
N ILE A 86 -3.57 -2.11 10.06
CA ILE A 86 -3.42 -2.69 8.73
C ILE A 86 -4.70 -2.50 7.95
N ILE A 87 -4.58 -1.87 6.79
CA ILE A 87 -5.66 -1.69 5.82
C ILE A 87 -5.50 -2.75 4.72
N ALA A 88 -6.60 -3.45 4.42
CA ALA A 88 -6.69 -4.35 3.28
C ALA A 88 -7.52 -3.71 2.16
N VAL A 89 -6.91 -3.58 0.98
CA VAL A 89 -7.59 -3.21 -0.27
C VAL A 89 -7.88 -4.50 -1.04
N MET A 90 -9.16 -4.76 -1.29
CA MET A 90 -9.63 -6.03 -1.84
C MET A 90 -9.55 -6.06 -3.38
N ASP A 91 -9.57 -7.25 -3.96
CA ASP A 91 -9.73 -7.47 -5.41
C ASP A 91 -8.60 -6.86 -6.29
N VAL A 92 -7.36 -6.89 -5.80
CA VAL A 92 -6.20 -6.28 -6.48
C VAL A 92 -5.34 -7.30 -7.25
N GLY A 93 -5.80 -8.55 -7.42
CA GLY A 93 -4.95 -9.59 -8.02
C GLY A 93 -4.76 -9.46 -9.54
N ALA A 94 -5.63 -8.72 -10.23
CA ALA A 94 -5.46 -8.41 -11.64
C ALA A 94 -4.79 -7.05 -11.82
N TYR A 95 -3.79 -6.98 -12.71
CA TYR A 95 -3.14 -5.75 -13.19
C TYR A 95 -2.35 -4.91 -12.18
N PHE A 96 -2.59 -4.96 -10.87
CA PHE A 96 -1.85 -4.16 -9.89
C PHE A 96 -0.34 -4.41 -9.93
N THR A 97 0.06 -5.68 -9.92
CA THR A 97 1.49 -6.04 -9.99
C THR A 97 2.06 -5.75 -11.39
N SER A 98 1.29 -6.04 -12.44
CA SER A 98 1.73 -5.86 -13.83
C SER A 98 1.90 -4.40 -14.23
N LEU A 99 1.05 -3.51 -13.70
CA LEU A 99 1.12 -2.05 -13.87
C LEU A 99 1.83 -1.35 -12.70
N GLY A 100 2.38 -2.13 -11.77
CA GLY A 100 3.12 -1.60 -10.64
C GLY A 100 4.49 -1.08 -11.08
N ASN A 101 4.85 0.08 -10.55
CA ASN A 101 6.08 0.78 -10.89
C ASN A 101 6.96 1.00 -9.65
N ASN A 102 8.16 1.54 -9.85
CA ASN A 102 9.13 1.83 -8.79
C ASN A 102 9.43 3.33 -8.69
N PHE A 103 8.50 4.19 -9.14
CA PHE A 103 8.68 5.65 -9.18
C PHE A 103 9.03 6.23 -7.81
N ALA A 104 8.40 5.70 -6.77
CA ALA A 104 8.53 6.19 -5.40
C ALA A 104 9.26 5.21 -4.47
N GLY A 105 10.03 4.29 -5.04
CA GLY A 105 10.85 3.35 -4.29
C GLY A 105 10.60 1.88 -4.66
N PRO A 106 11.18 0.96 -3.88
CA PRO A 106 11.15 -0.46 -4.19
C PRO A 106 9.74 -1.05 -4.10
N ARG A 107 9.35 -1.84 -5.12
CA ARG A 107 8.06 -2.54 -5.11
C ARG A 107 7.94 -3.52 -3.94
N PRO A 108 6.72 -3.68 -3.38
CA PRO A 108 6.50 -4.56 -2.24
C PRO A 108 6.71 -6.03 -2.57
N ALA A 109 6.84 -6.84 -1.53
CA ALA A 109 6.81 -8.30 -1.65
C ALA A 109 5.39 -8.79 -1.99
N ILE A 110 5.29 -9.94 -2.64
CA ILE A 110 4.05 -10.68 -2.85
C ILE A 110 4.16 -12.02 -2.14
N VAL A 111 3.18 -12.29 -1.28
CA VAL A 111 3.10 -13.51 -0.48
C VAL A 111 1.90 -14.32 -0.97
N MET A 112 2.12 -15.60 -1.20
CA MET A 112 1.07 -16.58 -1.46
C MET A 112 0.75 -17.32 -0.17
N ILE A 113 -0.54 -17.49 0.09
CA ILE A 113 -1.05 -18.31 1.18
C ILE A 113 -1.69 -19.54 0.54
N GLU A 114 -1.17 -20.72 0.85
CA GLU A 114 -1.65 -21.99 0.31
C GLU A 114 -1.61 -23.05 1.41
N ASN A 115 -2.75 -23.72 1.63
CA ASN A 115 -2.88 -24.80 2.61
C ASN A 115 -2.35 -24.44 4.02
N GLY A 116 -2.61 -23.22 4.48
CA GLY A 116 -2.15 -22.72 5.78
C GLY A 116 -0.67 -22.34 5.84
N SER A 117 0.07 -22.48 4.75
CA SER A 117 1.48 -22.08 4.63
C SER A 117 1.62 -20.74 3.91
N THR A 118 2.61 -19.94 4.31
CA THR A 118 2.92 -18.63 3.71
C THR A 118 4.24 -18.69 2.96
N ASN A 119 4.24 -18.36 1.67
CA ASN A 119 5.43 -18.38 0.82
C ASN A 119 5.61 -17.03 0.11
N ILE A 120 6.82 -16.49 0.13
CA ILE A 120 7.15 -15.30 -0.66
C ILE A 120 7.31 -15.74 -2.12
N ILE A 121 6.39 -15.33 -2.99
CA ILE A 121 6.45 -15.61 -4.43
C ILE A 121 7.11 -14.50 -5.23
N ARG A 122 7.23 -13.30 -4.64
CA ARG A 122 8.04 -12.20 -5.15
C ARG A 122 8.64 -11.47 -3.95
N ARG A 123 9.97 -11.41 -3.85
CA ARG A 123 10.62 -10.61 -2.80
C ARG A 123 10.39 -9.11 -3.03
N ARG A 124 10.44 -8.33 -1.95
CA ARG A 124 10.51 -6.87 -2.05
C ARG A 124 11.75 -6.49 -2.85
N GLU A 125 11.64 -5.44 -3.65
CA GLU A 125 12.80 -4.83 -4.28
C GLU A 125 13.67 -4.13 -3.22
N THR A 126 14.92 -3.91 -3.57
CA THR A 126 15.95 -3.25 -2.76
C THR A 126 16.40 -1.98 -3.47
N CYS A 127 17.16 -1.13 -2.79
CA CYS A 127 17.75 0.04 -3.43
C CYS A 127 18.67 -0.37 -4.60
N GLU A 128 19.37 -1.50 -4.45
CA GLU A 128 20.22 -2.10 -5.46
C GLU A 128 19.44 -2.49 -6.72
N ASP A 129 18.22 -3.02 -6.57
CA ASP A 129 17.36 -3.35 -7.72
C ASP A 129 16.97 -2.09 -8.52
N LEU A 130 16.83 -0.94 -7.85
CA LEU A 130 16.45 0.32 -8.50
C LEU A 130 17.55 0.86 -9.40
N VAL A 131 18.80 0.80 -8.92
CA VAL A 131 19.97 1.33 -9.62
C VAL A 131 20.71 0.29 -10.44
N PHE A 132 20.20 -0.95 -10.51
CA PHE A 132 20.87 -2.08 -11.17
C PHE A 132 21.21 -1.83 -12.65
N ARG A 133 20.46 -0.93 -13.31
CA ARG A 133 20.68 -0.55 -14.72
C ARG A 133 21.56 0.69 -14.90
N ASP A 134 21.92 1.37 -13.82
CA ASP A 134 22.69 2.60 -13.87
C ASP A 134 24.18 2.26 -14.02
N ALA A 135 24.82 2.83 -15.05
CA ALA A 135 26.24 2.62 -15.30
C ALA A 135 27.09 3.42 -14.30
N GLY A 136 28.17 2.81 -13.78
CA GLY A 136 29.13 3.47 -12.89
C GLY A 136 28.76 3.45 -11.40
N PHE A 137 27.70 2.75 -11.00
CA PHE A 137 27.23 2.69 -9.60
C PHE A 137 27.94 1.64 -8.72
N THR A 138 29.05 1.07 -9.18
CA THR A 138 29.79 0.00 -8.45
C THR A 138 30.51 0.50 -7.18
N ALA A 139 30.56 1.81 -6.92
CA ALA A 139 31.44 2.39 -5.90
C ALA A 139 30.76 3.00 -4.64
N MET A 140 29.42 2.96 -4.50
CA MET A 140 28.75 3.65 -3.37
C MET A 140 28.16 2.76 -2.27
N LEU A 141 28.29 1.42 -2.37
CA LEU A 141 27.77 0.49 -1.36
C LEU A 141 28.58 0.45 -0.04
N GLU A 142 29.64 1.24 0.08
CA GLU A 142 30.37 1.43 1.34
C GLU A 142 29.72 2.47 2.27
N TRP A 143 28.72 3.23 1.82
CA TRP A 143 28.19 4.37 2.58
C TRP A 143 27.10 4.05 3.61
N SER A 144 26.77 2.76 3.83
CA SER A 144 25.75 2.34 4.81
C SER A 144 26.17 1.23 5.78
N ARG A 145 27.47 1.02 6.00
CA ARG A 145 27.96 0.27 7.16
C ARG A 145 28.28 1.19 8.33
#